data_AF-A0A1A6AD70-F1
#
_entry.id   AF-A0A1A6AD70-F1
#
_cell.length_a   1.000
_cell.length_b   1.000
_cell.length_c   1.000
_cell.angle_alpha   90.00
_cell.angle_beta   90.00
_cell.angle_gamma   90.00
#
_symmetry.space_group_name_H-M   'P 1'
#
loop_
_entity.id
_entity.type
_entity.pdbx_description
1 polymer ?
#
loop_
_entity_poly.entity_id
_entity_poly.type
_entity_poly.pdbx_seq_one_letter_code
_entity_poly.pdbx_strand_id
1 'polypeptide(L)'
;MSLPRSLTFLRQGTGGQILDIYLDPLCPYSAKITRSLSTNVLPLITNGGKYEGRLSLVTRIYPQPFHYFAPFHTEALIVFGKTYPDLFWEYLTAIFDTQTEYFNQPSTQLTPSQTRDKLVNLATDLLEKNNKFTGPKSKVFGELRDKLENKGSPNGGTEATDDLKYLGK
;
A
#
# COMPACT_ATOMS: atom_id res chain seq x y z
N MET A 1 -13.15 12.35 7.93
CA MET A 1 -13.93 11.09 8.06
C MET A 1 -13.09 10.06 8.80
N SER A 2 -13.65 9.35 9.78
CA SER A 2 -12.95 8.26 10.46
C SER A 2 -12.62 7.14 9.47
N LEU A 3 -11.39 6.61 9.54
CA LEU A 3 -11.02 5.40 8.82
C LEU A 3 -11.73 4.19 9.45
N PRO A 4 -12.20 3.22 8.65
CA PRO A 4 -12.58 1.91 9.17
C PRO A 4 -11.43 1.29 9.96
N ARG A 5 -11.74 0.45 10.95
CA ARG A 5 -10.71 -0.23 11.76
C ARG A 5 -9.73 -1.04 10.90
N SER A 6 -10.20 -1.62 9.80
CA SER A 6 -9.37 -2.37 8.85
C SER A 6 -8.35 -1.51 8.11
N LEU A 7 -8.52 -0.18 8.08
CA LEU A 7 -7.74 0.76 7.28
C LEU A 7 -6.95 1.77 8.12
N THR A 8 -6.82 1.57 9.44
CA THR A 8 -6.11 2.51 10.32
C THR A 8 -4.63 2.65 10.00
N PHE A 9 -4.03 1.65 9.34
CA PHE A 9 -2.64 1.69 8.86
C PHE A 9 -2.36 2.80 7.83
N LEU A 10 -3.41 3.33 7.20
CA LEU A 10 -3.30 4.46 6.26
C LEU A 10 -2.98 5.79 6.95
N ARG A 11 -3.08 5.85 8.29
CA ARG A 11 -2.77 7.03 9.09
C ARG A 11 -1.30 7.01 9.54
N GLN A 12 -0.63 8.15 9.36
CA GLN A 12 0.65 8.46 9.97
C GLN A 12 0.47 9.59 11.01
N GLY A 13 1.09 9.46 12.19
CA GLY A 13 0.93 10.38 13.32
C GLY A 13 -0.35 10.14 14.14
N THR A 14 -0.45 10.80 15.30
CA THR A 14 -1.50 10.59 16.31
C THR A 14 -2.42 11.80 16.54
N GLY A 15 -2.29 12.83 15.70
CA GLY A 15 -3.03 14.09 15.83
C GLY A 15 -4.52 14.00 15.53
N GLY A 16 -5.27 14.93 16.12
CA GLY A 16 -6.71 15.09 15.88
C GLY A 16 -7.04 15.80 14.56
N GLN A 17 -6.15 16.68 14.07
CA GLN A 17 -6.30 17.34 12.77
C GLN A 17 -5.84 16.40 11.65
N ILE A 18 -6.55 16.36 10.52
CA ILE A 18 -6.30 15.40 9.45
C ILE A 18 -5.95 16.11 8.15
N LEU A 19 -4.80 15.74 7.58
CA LEU A 19 -4.45 16.00 6.19
C LEU A 19 -4.75 14.74 5.39
N ASP A 20 -5.84 14.73 4.62
CA ASP A 20 -6.14 13.65 3.68
C ASP A 20 -5.35 13.87 2.37
N ILE A 21 -4.67 12.83 1.87
CA ILE A 21 -3.97 12.83 0.58
C ILE A 21 -4.48 11.68 -0.28
N TYR A 22 -4.87 11.94 -1.52
CA TYR A 22 -5.32 10.91 -2.46
C TYR A 22 -4.18 10.53 -3.39
N LEU A 23 -3.82 9.25 -3.40
CA LEU A 23 -2.67 8.73 -4.15
C LEU A 23 -3.08 7.54 -5.00
N ASP A 24 -2.76 7.59 -6.29
CA ASP A 24 -2.81 6.43 -7.17
C ASP A 24 -1.43 5.75 -7.13
N PRO A 25 -1.35 4.42 -6.85
CA PRO A 25 -0.08 3.72 -6.72
C PRO A 25 0.75 3.63 -8.00
N LEU A 26 0.18 3.95 -9.17
CA LEU A 26 0.87 3.99 -10.47
C LEU A 26 0.95 5.40 -11.08
N CYS A 27 0.49 6.44 -10.37
CA CYS A 27 0.63 7.81 -10.84
C CYS A 27 2.04 8.36 -10.53
N PRO A 28 2.80 8.83 -11.54
CA PRO A 28 4.13 9.41 -11.31
C PRO A 28 4.09 10.69 -10.46
N TYR A 29 2.97 11.42 -10.46
CA TYR A 29 2.79 12.58 -9.58
C TYR A 29 2.49 12.16 -8.14
N SER A 30 1.72 11.10 -7.92
CA SER A 30 1.54 10.51 -6.59
C SER A 30 2.87 10.04 -6.00
N ALA A 31 3.75 9.44 -6.80
CA ALA A 31 5.11 9.11 -6.37
C ALA A 31 5.91 10.35 -5.93
N LYS A 32 5.85 11.45 -6.69
CA LYS A 32 6.52 12.72 -6.33
C LYS A 32 5.96 13.32 -5.03
N ILE A 33 4.64 13.28 -4.88
CA ILE A 33 3.96 13.73 -3.65
C ILE A 33 4.43 12.90 -2.46
N THR A 34 4.43 11.57 -2.56
CA THR A 34 4.88 10.68 -1.48
C THR A 34 6.31 10.98 -1.05
N ARG A 35 7.23 11.20 -2.01
CA ARG A 35 8.62 11.60 -1.69
C ARG A 35 8.67 12.93 -0.95
N SER A 36 7.90 13.93 -1.41
CA SER A 36 7.81 15.22 -0.71
C SER A 36 7.22 15.08 0.70
N LEU A 37 6.18 14.27 0.88
CA LEU A 37 5.59 13.99 2.19
C LEU A 37 6.58 13.32 3.13
N SER A 38 7.33 12.32 2.64
CA SER A 38 8.39 11.65 3.40
C SER A 38 9.48 12.60 3.87
N THR A 39 9.91 13.54 3.02
CA THR A 39 10.98 14.49 3.36
C THR A 39 10.49 15.64 4.23
N ASN A 40 9.32 16.20 3.92
CA ASN A 40 8.92 17.51 4.43
C ASN A 40 7.77 17.48 5.45
N VAL A 41 6.97 16.40 5.47
CA VAL A 41 5.75 16.33 6.31
C VAL A 41 5.90 15.29 7.42
N LEU A 42 6.30 14.06 7.10
CA LEU A 42 6.41 13.00 8.10
C LEU A 42 7.30 13.40 9.30
N PRO A 43 8.51 13.97 9.11
CA PRO A 43 9.35 14.38 10.24
C PRO A 43 8.73 15.48 11.10
N LEU A 44 7.75 16.23 10.59
CA LEU A 44 7.07 17.27 11.35
C LEU A 44 5.92 16.71 12.20
N ILE A 45 5.37 15.54 11.86
CA ILE A 45 4.21 14.95 12.54
C ILE A 45 4.55 13.70 13.36
N THR A 46 5.79 13.22 13.28
CA THR A 46 6.32 12.07 14.04
C THR A 46 7.64 12.42 14.74
N ASN A 47 8.11 11.57 15.64
CA ASN A 47 9.48 11.58 16.19
C ASN A 47 9.93 12.91 16.82
N GLY A 48 9.08 13.56 17.62
CA GLY A 48 9.36 14.87 18.24
C GLY A 48 9.12 16.07 17.32
N GLY A 49 8.53 15.86 16.15
CA GLY A 49 8.24 16.90 15.18
C GLY A 49 7.29 17.99 15.71
N LYS A 50 7.39 19.19 15.13
CA LYS A 50 6.62 20.40 15.52
C LYS A 50 5.10 20.19 15.68
N TYR A 51 4.53 19.27 14.91
CA TYR A 51 3.10 18.96 14.85
C TYR A 51 2.76 17.55 15.34
N GLU A 52 3.69 16.86 15.99
CA GLU A 52 3.42 15.57 16.61
C GLU A 52 2.27 15.68 17.62
N GLY A 53 1.36 14.70 17.61
CA GLY A 53 0.15 14.70 18.42
C GLY A 53 -0.90 15.76 18.02
N ARG A 54 -0.65 16.57 16.99
CA ARG A 54 -1.58 17.62 16.52
C ARG A 54 -2.14 17.33 15.14
N LEU A 55 -1.28 16.93 14.21
CA LEU A 55 -1.63 16.59 12.83
C LEU A 55 -1.40 15.09 12.57
N SER A 56 -2.31 14.48 11.82
CA SER A 56 -2.12 13.18 11.20
C SER A 56 -2.26 13.31 9.69
N LEU A 57 -1.42 12.58 8.96
CA LEU A 57 -1.55 12.37 7.53
C LEU A 57 -2.36 11.09 7.30
N VAL A 58 -3.38 11.14 6.44
CA VAL A 58 -4.15 9.96 6.03
C VAL A 58 -4.05 9.78 4.53
N THR A 59 -3.48 8.64 4.13
CA THR A 59 -3.35 8.28 2.72
C THR A 59 -4.60 7.56 2.23
N ARG A 60 -5.27 8.12 1.22
CA ARG A 60 -6.39 7.53 0.51
C ARG A 60 -5.87 6.93 -0.80
N ILE A 61 -5.69 5.62 -0.85
CA ILE A 61 -5.23 4.96 -2.08
C ILE A 61 -6.40 4.92 -3.07
N TYR A 62 -6.23 5.57 -4.22
CA TYR A 62 -7.26 5.73 -5.23
C TYR A 62 -6.75 5.23 -6.59
N PRO A 63 -7.02 3.97 -6.98
CA PRO A 63 -6.57 3.44 -8.25
C PRO A 63 -7.39 4.05 -9.41
N GLN A 64 -6.74 4.84 -10.26
CA GLN A 64 -7.39 5.44 -11.42
C GLN A 64 -7.59 4.39 -12.52
N PRO A 65 -8.76 4.37 -13.19
CA PRO A 65 -9.13 3.29 -14.11
C PRO A 65 -8.25 3.19 -15.36
N PHE A 66 -7.54 4.27 -15.72
CA PHE A 66 -6.60 4.28 -16.85
C PHE A 66 -5.20 3.75 -16.51
N HIS A 67 -4.91 3.48 -15.23
CA HIS A 67 -3.72 2.73 -14.81
C HIS A 67 -4.13 1.27 -14.55
N TYR A 68 -4.02 0.42 -15.56
CA TYR A 68 -4.70 -0.88 -15.58
C TYR A 68 -4.31 -1.84 -14.44
N PHE A 69 -3.09 -1.69 -13.91
CA PHE A 69 -2.57 -2.52 -12.82
C PHE A 69 -2.71 -1.87 -11.43
N ALA A 70 -3.24 -0.64 -11.33
CA ALA A 70 -3.40 0.06 -10.06
C ALA A 70 -4.30 -0.67 -9.05
N PRO A 71 -5.38 -1.39 -9.47
CA PRO A 71 -6.16 -2.22 -8.56
C PRO A 71 -5.31 -3.28 -7.85
N PHE A 72 -4.44 -4.00 -8.56
CA PHE A 72 -3.57 -5.03 -7.94
C PHE A 72 -2.59 -4.45 -6.93
N HIS A 73 -2.04 -3.26 -7.21
CA HIS A 73 -1.17 -2.55 -6.27
C HIS A 73 -1.94 -2.13 -5.02
N THR A 74 -3.19 -1.70 -5.19
CA THR A 74 -4.05 -1.31 -4.07
C THR A 74 -4.42 -2.52 -3.22
N GLU A 75 -4.76 -3.65 -3.82
CA GLU A 75 -4.99 -4.92 -3.09
C GLU A 75 -3.76 -5.30 -2.26
N ALA A 76 -2.57 -5.26 -2.86
CA ALA A 76 -1.33 -5.59 -2.18
C ALA A 76 -1.01 -4.61 -1.03
N LEU A 77 -1.23 -3.30 -1.22
CA LEU A 77 -1.08 -2.29 -0.17
C LEU A 77 -2.01 -2.54 1.02
N ILE A 78 -3.27 -2.92 0.75
CA ILE A 78 -4.25 -3.23 1.78
C ILE A 78 -3.84 -4.49 2.56
N VAL A 79 -3.54 -5.59 1.85
CA VAL A 79 -3.11 -6.85 2.49
C VAL A 79 -1.86 -6.62 3.34
N PHE A 80 -0.86 -5.92 2.79
CA PHE A 80 0.38 -5.63 3.50
C PHE A 80 0.13 -4.73 4.70
N GLY A 81 -0.58 -3.60 4.53
CA GLY A 81 -0.84 -2.66 5.62
C GLY A 81 -1.67 -3.24 6.75
N LYS A 82 -2.58 -4.19 6.47
CA LYS A 82 -3.32 -4.93 7.51
C LYS A 82 -2.43 -5.89 8.30
N THR A 83 -1.40 -6.44 7.66
CA THR A 83 -0.52 -7.47 8.25
C THR A 83 0.69 -6.86 8.95
N TYR A 84 1.26 -5.81 8.36
CA TYR A 84 2.46 -5.11 8.79
C TYR A 84 2.22 -3.59 8.82
N PRO A 85 1.30 -3.10 9.67
CA PRO A 85 0.86 -1.70 9.67
C PRO A 85 2.01 -0.71 9.86
N ASP A 86 2.99 -1.04 10.69
CA ASP A 86 4.15 -0.20 11.01
C ASP A 86 5.05 0.07 9.79
N LEU A 87 4.99 -0.79 8.77
CA LEU A 87 5.80 -0.70 7.55
C LEU A 87 5.00 -0.26 6.33
N PHE A 88 3.71 0.08 6.49
CA PHE A 88 2.86 0.46 5.37
C PHE A 88 3.49 1.57 4.51
N TRP A 89 4.04 2.61 5.15
CA TRP A 89 4.62 3.74 4.43
C TRP A 89 5.87 3.36 3.63
N GLU A 90 6.71 2.47 4.17
CA GLU A 90 7.88 1.94 3.47
C GLU A 90 7.47 1.11 2.26
N TYR A 91 6.44 0.28 2.39
CA TYR A 91 5.93 -0.53 1.28
C TYR A 91 5.26 0.32 0.20
N LEU A 92 4.51 1.36 0.59
CA LEU A 92 3.98 2.35 -0.34
C LEU A 92 5.10 3.03 -1.13
N THR A 93 6.19 3.40 -0.46
CA THR A 93 7.35 4.02 -1.12
C THR A 93 8.05 3.04 -2.07
N ALA A 94 8.22 1.78 -1.66
CA ALA A 94 8.80 0.73 -2.49
C ALA A 94 7.97 0.44 -3.76
N ILE A 95 6.64 0.49 -3.67
CA ILE A 95 5.77 0.43 -4.84
C ILE A 95 6.05 1.59 -5.79
N PHE A 96 6.15 2.83 -5.29
CA PHE A 96 6.44 3.99 -6.13
C PHE A 96 7.84 3.96 -6.75
N ASP A 97 8.79 3.26 -6.14
CA ASP A 97 10.14 3.09 -6.70
C ASP A 97 10.18 2.05 -7.83
N THR A 98 9.23 1.10 -7.85
CA THR A 98 9.12 0.05 -8.90
C THR A 98 7.98 0.28 -9.89
N GLN A 99 7.13 1.30 -9.70
CA GLN A 99 5.89 1.53 -10.45
C GLN A 99 6.07 1.55 -11.98
N THR A 100 7.24 1.97 -12.49
CA THR A 100 7.47 2.11 -13.94
C THR A 100 7.42 0.76 -14.66
N GLU A 101 7.69 -0.35 -13.96
CA GLU A 101 7.55 -1.70 -14.51
C GLU A 101 6.09 -2.08 -14.81
N TYR A 102 5.14 -1.38 -14.17
CA TYR A 102 3.71 -1.70 -14.21
C TYR A 102 2.88 -0.72 -15.03
N PHE A 103 3.52 0.33 -15.58
CA PHE A 103 2.87 1.23 -16.53
C PHE A 103 2.32 0.44 -17.73
N ASN A 104 1.25 0.94 -18.35
CA ASN A 104 0.46 0.18 -19.32
C ASN A 104 1.28 -0.46 -20.45
N GLN A 105 2.34 0.20 -20.93
CA GLN A 105 3.21 -0.32 -22.00
C GLN A 105 4.13 -1.46 -21.52
N PRO A 106 4.96 -1.30 -20.47
CA PRO A 106 5.80 -2.40 -19.98
C PRO A 106 5.02 -3.59 -19.41
N SER A 107 3.79 -3.40 -18.95
CA SER A 107 2.97 -4.45 -18.32
C SER A 107 2.01 -5.18 -19.27
N THR A 108 2.05 -4.91 -20.58
CA THR A 108 1.12 -5.51 -21.57
C THR A 108 1.02 -7.04 -21.54
N GLN A 109 2.09 -7.75 -21.18
CA GLN A 109 2.14 -9.22 -21.11
C GLN A 109 2.02 -9.77 -19.68
N LEU A 110 1.86 -8.90 -18.69
CA LEU A 110 1.84 -9.30 -17.29
C LEU A 110 0.45 -9.81 -16.91
N THR A 111 0.38 -11.02 -16.37
CA THR A 111 -0.88 -11.57 -15.85
C THR A 111 -1.19 -11.06 -14.45
N PRO A 112 -2.46 -11.11 -14.01
CA PRO A 112 -2.83 -10.80 -12.62
C PRO A 112 -2.05 -11.62 -11.58
N SER A 113 -1.84 -12.92 -11.80
CA SER A 113 -1.07 -13.77 -10.88
C SER A 113 0.39 -13.34 -10.81
N GLN A 114 1.05 -13.13 -11.96
CA GLN A 114 2.44 -12.68 -11.97
C GLN A 114 2.61 -11.30 -11.31
N THR A 115 1.63 -10.41 -11.47
CA THR A 115 1.62 -9.11 -10.80
C THR A 115 1.59 -9.29 -9.28
N ARG A 116 0.69 -10.14 -8.77
CA ARG A 116 0.59 -10.45 -7.33
C ARG A 116 1.87 -11.09 -6.82
N ASP A 117 2.46 -12.02 -7.56
CA ASP A 117 3.74 -12.65 -7.18
C ASP A 117 4.86 -11.61 -7.08
N LYS A 118 4.99 -10.70 -8.05
CA LYS A 118 5.99 -9.62 -8.01
C LYS A 118 5.78 -8.67 -6.83
N LEU A 119 4.54 -8.28 -6.54
CA LEU A 119 4.22 -7.40 -5.41
C LEU A 119 4.47 -8.08 -4.06
N VAL A 120 4.16 -9.38 -3.92
CA VAL A 120 4.49 -10.14 -2.71
C VAL A 120 6.00 -10.31 -2.55
N ASN A 121 6.75 -10.53 -3.63
CA ASN A 121 8.21 -10.56 -3.56
C ASN A 121 8.76 -9.24 -3.02
N LEU A 122 8.31 -8.11 -3.56
CA LEU A 122 8.68 -6.77 -3.07
C LEU A 122 8.38 -6.59 -1.58
N ALA A 123 7.21 -7.07 -1.12
CA ALA A 123 6.85 -7.04 0.29
C ALA A 123 7.81 -7.91 1.14
N THR A 124 8.10 -9.13 0.70
CA THR A 124 9.00 -10.03 1.45
C THR A 124 10.45 -9.55 1.48
N ASP A 125 10.94 -8.91 0.41
CA ASP A 125 12.25 -8.24 0.37
C ASP A 125 12.31 -7.13 1.42
N LEU A 126 11.25 -6.31 1.51
CA LEU A 126 11.15 -5.24 2.50
C LEU A 126 11.13 -5.78 3.93
N LEU A 127 10.39 -6.87 4.18
CA LEU A 127 10.30 -7.48 5.50
C LEU A 127 11.64 -8.13 5.92
N GLU A 128 12.34 -8.75 4.99
CA GLU A 128 13.67 -9.34 5.21
C GLU A 128 14.69 -8.25 5.56
N LYS A 129 14.72 -7.15 4.79
CA LYS A 129 15.56 -5.98 5.07
C LYS A 129 15.32 -5.39 6.47
N ASN A 130 14.07 -5.43 6.94
CA ASN A 130 13.67 -4.90 8.25
C ASN A 130 13.70 -5.95 9.38
N ASN A 131 14.12 -7.20 9.12
CA ASN A 131 14.08 -8.30 10.08
C ASN A 131 12.69 -8.53 10.73
N LYS A 132 11.62 -8.44 9.92
CA LYS A 132 10.22 -8.44 10.39
C LYS A 132 9.52 -9.80 10.35
N PHE A 133 10.24 -10.88 10.05
CA PHE A 133 9.74 -12.24 10.18
C PHE A 133 10.83 -13.20 10.65
N THR A 134 10.39 -14.34 11.17
CA THR A 134 11.25 -15.47 11.53
C THR A 134 10.92 -16.68 10.66
N GLY A 135 11.95 -17.44 10.28
CA GLY A 135 11.82 -18.60 9.40
C GLY A 135 12.03 -18.27 7.91
N PRO A 136 11.68 -19.19 7.00
CA PRO A 136 11.97 -19.03 5.58
C PRO A 136 11.07 -17.99 4.92
N LYS A 137 11.65 -17.14 4.07
CA LYS A 137 10.95 -16.13 3.27
C LYS A 137 9.76 -16.69 2.47
N SER A 138 9.87 -17.93 1.99
CA SER A 138 8.81 -18.62 1.26
C SER A 138 7.52 -18.81 2.09
N LYS A 139 7.62 -18.92 3.42
CA LYS A 139 6.45 -19.02 4.30
C LYS A 139 5.66 -17.71 4.28
N VAL A 140 6.34 -16.58 4.50
CA VAL A 140 5.71 -15.26 4.50
C VAL A 140 5.20 -14.88 3.11
N PHE A 141 5.93 -15.26 2.06
CA PHE A 141 5.45 -15.16 0.69
C PHE A 141 4.11 -15.88 0.54
N GLY A 142 4.03 -17.15 0.95
CA GLY A 142 2.79 -17.95 0.87
C GLY A 142 1.64 -17.32 1.64
N GLU A 143 1.89 -16.83 2.85
CA GLU A 143 0.87 -16.17 3.70
C GLU A 143 0.31 -14.89 3.05
N LEU A 144 1.17 -14.01 2.54
CA LEU A 144 0.73 -12.79 1.85
C LEU A 144 0.06 -13.11 0.50
N ARG A 145 0.58 -14.10 -0.24
CA ARG A 145 0.08 -14.46 -1.56
C ARG A 145 -1.30 -15.11 -1.49
N ASP A 146 -1.57 -15.94 -0.49
CA ASP A 146 -2.88 -16.55 -0.23
C ASP A 146 -3.97 -15.48 0.02
N LYS A 147 -3.62 -14.39 0.72
CA LYS A 147 -4.56 -13.27 0.96
C LYS A 147 -4.94 -12.51 -0.32
N LEU A 148 -4.09 -12.58 -1.34
CA LEU A 148 -4.29 -12.00 -2.67
C LEU A 148 -4.89 -13.00 -3.67
N GLU A 149 -5.17 -14.23 -3.25
CA GLU A 149 -5.94 -15.17 -4.08
C GLU A 149 -7.42 -14.77 -4.13
N ASN A 150 -8.05 -15.01 -5.28
CA ASN A 150 -9.49 -14.87 -5.40
C ASN A 150 -10.14 -16.04 -4.66
N LYS A 151 -10.98 -15.74 -3.66
CA LYS A 151 -11.65 -16.74 -2.83
C LYS A 151 -13.17 -16.70 -3.02
N GLY A 152 -13.82 -17.82 -2.76
CA GLY A 152 -15.29 -17.93 -2.76
C GLY A 152 -15.88 -18.23 -4.14
N SER A 153 -16.72 -17.32 -4.65
CA SER A 153 -17.48 -17.54 -5.89
C SER A 153 -16.67 -17.15 -7.15
N PRO A 154 -17.13 -17.51 -8.37
CA PRO A 154 -16.52 -17.03 -9.62
C PRO A 154 -16.46 -15.49 -9.77
N ASN A 155 -17.33 -14.76 -9.08
CA ASN A 155 -17.32 -13.29 -8.98
C ASN A 155 -16.83 -12.81 -7.59
N GLY A 156 -16.07 -13.65 -6.90
CA GLY A 156 -15.41 -13.32 -5.66
C GLY A 156 -14.21 -12.40 -5.87
N GLY A 157 -13.50 -12.11 -4.78
CA GLY A 157 -12.29 -11.33 -4.83
C GLY A 157 -11.31 -11.76 -3.74
N THR A 158 -10.32 -10.91 -3.49
CA THR A 158 -9.28 -11.11 -2.47
C THR A 158 -9.74 -10.64 -1.08
N GLU A 159 -8.92 -10.90 -0.05
CA GLU A 159 -9.16 -10.38 1.31
C GLU A 159 -9.11 -8.84 1.41
N ALA A 160 -8.65 -8.16 0.34
CA ALA A 160 -8.65 -6.70 0.23
C ALA A 160 -9.90 -6.12 -0.43
N THR A 161 -10.77 -6.94 -1.02
CA THR A 161 -11.86 -6.48 -1.91
C THR A 161 -12.80 -5.47 -1.25
N ASP A 162 -13.23 -5.72 -0.02
CA ASP A 162 -14.19 -4.83 0.65
C ASP A 162 -13.55 -3.50 1.08
N ASP A 163 -12.29 -3.54 1.48
CA ASP A 163 -11.49 -2.35 1.78
C ASP A 163 -11.21 -1.54 0.50
N LEU A 164 -10.94 -2.21 -0.62
CA LEU A 164 -10.79 -1.57 -1.94
C LEU A 164 -12.08 -0.86 -2.37
N LYS A 165 -13.25 -1.51 -2.20
CA LYS A 165 -14.55 -0.87 -2.45
C LYS A 165 -14.78 0.36 -1.58
N TYR A 166 -14.30 0.36 -0.34
CA TYR A 166 -14.39 1.52 0.54
C TYR A 166 -13.50 2.67 0.03
N LEU A 167 -12.28 2.36 -0.41
CA LEU A 167 -11.34 3.35 -0.92
C LEU A 167 -11.72 3.95 -2.28
N GLY A 168 -12.48 3.22 -3.10
CA GLY A 168 -12.98 3.69 -4.39
C GLY A 168 -14.24 4.56 -4.34
N LYS A 169 -14.80 4.81 -3.15
CA LYS A 169 -15.95 5.70 -2.93
C LYS A 169 -15.50 7.13 -2.65
#